data_AF-A0A522FCX8-F1
#
_entry.id   AF-A0A522FCX8-F1
#
_cell.length_a   1.000
_cell.length_b   1.000
_cell.length_c   1.000
_cell.angle_alpha   90.00
_cell.angle_beta   90.00
_cell.angle_gamma   90.00
#
_symmetry.space_group_name_H-M   'P 1'
#
loop_
_entity.id
_entity.type
_entity.pdbx_description
1 polymer ?
#
loop_
_entity_poly.entity_id
_entity_poly.type
_entity_poly.pdbx_seq_one_letter_code
_entity_poly.pdbx_strand_id
1 'polypeptide(L)'
;MFHSARLKLTAWYLLFIMFISLFFTVVIYRVLTGELERFARIQRFRMERHLYTDEYVPLPSNLPPIIELELIEETKKRLMVVLAGINGGILILFGVLGYFLAGRTLRPIQEMVDEQNQFISDASHELRTPLTSLKSSMEVYLRDRHPTMREAKSLMNEGIDEVNKLQ
;
A
#
# COMPACT_ATOMS: atom_id res chain seq x y z
N MET A 1 -4.66 -4.96 -16.10
CA MET A 1 -5.22 -4.12 -15.02
C MET A 1 -4.58 -4.40 -13.66
N PHE A 2 -4.43 -5.67 -13.25
CA PHE A 2 -3.89 -6.03 -11.93
C PHE A 2 -2.40 -5.69 -11.72
N HIS A 3 -1.59 -5.71 -12.77
CA HIS A 3 -0.17 -5.32 -12.67
C HIS A 3 0.02 -3.86 -12.28
N SER A 4 -0.79 -2.95 -12.84
CA SER A 4 -0.74 -1.52 -12.49
C SER A 4 -1.38 -1.26 -11.12
N ALA A 5 -2.40 -2.03 -10.73
CA ALA A 5 -2.98 -1.98 -9.39
C ALA A 5 -1.94 -2.35 -8.31
N ARG A 6 -1.20 -3.44 -8.53
CA ARG A 6 -0.09 -3.87 -7.68
C ARG A 6 0.93 -2.76 -7.50
N LEU A 7 1.41 -2.19 -8.60
CA LEU A 7 2.44 -1.16 -8.61
C LEU A 7 1.98 0.14 -7.90
N LYS A 8 0.72 0.53 -8.11
CA LYS A 8 0.11 1.69 -7.43
C LYS A 8 -0.02 1.46 -5.92
N LEU A 9 -0.54 0.31 -5.49
CA LEU A 9 -0.67 -0.04 -4.07
C LEU A 9 0.70 -0.05 -3.38
N THR A 10 1.68 -0.73 -3.97
CA THR A 10 3.04 -0.78 -3.41
C THR A 10 3.67 0.60 -3.33
N ALA A 11 3.48 1.43 -4.34
CA ALA A 11 4.01 2.80 -4.35
C ALA A 11 3.38 3.65 -3.26
N TRP A 12 2.05 3.58 -3.07
CA TRP A 12 1.36 4.34 -2.03
C TRP A 12 1.77 3.92 -0.62
N TYR A 13 1.83 2.62 -0.34
CA TYR A 13 2.28 2.13 0.96
C TYR A 13 3.74 2.47 1.22
N LEU A 14 4.61 2.33 0.20
CA LEU A 14 6.01 2.69 0.32
C LEU A 14 6.18 4.19 0.57
N LEU A 15 5.45 5.05 -0.12
CA LEU A 15 5.47 6.50 0.11
C LEU A 15 5.06 6.82 1.54
N PHE A 16 3.98 6.22 2.03
CA PHE A 16 3.51 6.41 3.40
C PHE A 16 4.55 5.97 4.44
N ILE A 17 5.14 4.78 4.26
CA ILE A 17 6.19 4.26 5.13
C ILE A 17 7.43 5.17 5.11
N MET A 18 7.84 5.63 3.93
CA MET A 18 8.97 6.53 3.79
C MET A 18 8.69 7.89 4.43
N PHE A 19 7.48 8.41 4.32
CA PHE A 19 7.09 9.65 4.98
C PHE A 19 7.19 9.52 6.51
N ILE A 20 6.63 8.44 7.08
CA ILE A 20 6.74 8.16 8.51
C ILE A 20 8.21 7.98 8.92
N SER A 21 8.97 7.19 8.17
CA SER A 21 10.39 6.93 8.44
C SER A 21 11.21 8.23 8.44
N LEU A 22 11.00 9.10 7.45
CA LEU A 22 11.66 10.40 7.36
C LEU A 22 11.23 11.33 8.49
N PHE A 23 9.95 11.34 8.87
CA PHE A 23 9.49 12.09 10.03
C PHE A 23 10.20 11.64 11.31
N PHE A 24 10.23 10.33 11.59
CA PHE A 24 10.96 9.78 12.73
C PHE A 24 12.45 10.08 12.67
N THR A 25 13.05 10.03 11.48
CA THR A 25 14.46 10.37 11.25
C THR A 25 14.75 11.80 11.68
N VAL A 26 13.92 12.76 11.28
CA VAL A 26 14.07 14.16 11.67
C VAL A 26 13.91 14.34 13.18
N VAL A 27 12.91 13.70 13.79
CA VAL A 27 12.67 13.76 15.24
C VAL A 27 13.87 13.18 16.01
N ILE A 28 14.32 11.98 15.63
CA ILE A 28 15.45 11.29 16.26
C ILE A 28 16.72 12.12 16.12
N TYR A 29 17.00 12.65 14.93
CA TYR A 29 18.14 13.53 14.70
C TYR A 29 18.09 14.75 15.63
N ARG A 30 16.94 15.47 15.66
CA ARG A 30 16.77 16.65 16.52
C ARG A 30 16.96 16.36 18.00
N VAL A 31 16.39 15.25 18.48
CA VAL A 31 16.51 14.84 19.89
C VAL A 31 17.95 14.50 20.23
N LEU A 32 18.60 13.62 19.46
CA LEU A 32 19.98 13.20 19.69
C LEU A 32 20.97 14.38 19.63
N THR A 33 20.86 15.25 18.62
CA THR A 33 21.74 16.41 18.52
C THR A 33 21.50 17.41 19.64
N GLY A 34 20.23 17.61 20.03
CA GLY A 34 19.87 18.49 21.14
C GLY A 34 20.42 18.00 22.48
N GLU A 35 20.40 16.68 22.72
CA GLU A 35 21.03 16.10 23.91
C GLU A 35 22.54 16.22 23.89
N LEU A 36 23.19 15.90 22.76
CA LEU A 36 24.65 16.05 22.61
C LEU A 36 25.13 17.48 22.92
N GLU A 37 24.46 18.48 22.36
CA GLU A 37 24.79 19.89 22.63
C GLU A 37 24.49 20.30 24.08
N ARG A 38 23.40 19.78 24.67
CA ARG A 38 23.07 20.01 26.09
C ARG A 38 24.17 19.47 26.99
N PHE A 39 24.65 18.25 26.74
CA PHE A 39 25.74 17.63 27.50
C PHE A 39 27.05 18.40 27.35
N ALA A 40 27.41 18.79 26.12
CA ALA A 40 28.61 19.57 25.85
C ALA A 40 28.60 20.93 26.59
N ARG A 41 27.47 21.65 26.58
CA ARG A 41 27.32 22.93 27.31
C ARG A 41 27.47 22.76 28.83
N ILE A 42 26.88 21.70 29.40
CA ILE A 42 26.96 21.43 30.84
C ILE A 42 28.40 21.13 31.27
N GLN A 43 29.19 20.44 30.45
CA GLN A 43 30.59 20.19 30.75
C GLN A 43 31.44 21.47 30.69
N ARG A 44 31.26 22.31 29.66
CA ARG A 44 31.96 23.59 29.55
C ARG A 44 31.71 24.52 30.74
N PHE A 45 30.47 24.64 31.18
CA PHE A 45 30.10 25.51 32.30
C PHE A 45 30.73 25.09 33.63
N ARG A 46 30.98 23.78 33.84
CA ARG A 46 31.72 23.30 35.01
C ARG A 46 33.17 23.76 34.97
N MET A 47 33.82 23.77 33.80
CA MET A 47 35.23 24.20 33.67
C MET A 47 35.41 25.71 33.78
N GLU A 48 34.58 26.50 33.10
CA GLU A 48 34.65 27.97 33.19
C GLU A 48 34.48 28.47 34.63
N ARG A 49 33.60 27.82 35.42
CA ARG A 49 33.44 28.13 36.84
C ARG A 49 34.71 27.87 37.66
N HIS A 50 35.49 26.83 37.34
CA HIS A 50 36.75 26.55 38.03
C HIS A 50 37.85 27.57 37.68
N LEU A 51 37.77 28.22 36.51
CA LEU A 51 38.78 29.18 36.05
C LEU A 51 38.55 30.62 36.54
N TYR A 52 37.41 30.92 37.17
CA TYR A 52 37.01 32.27 37.59
C TYR A 52 37.02 32.49 39.12
N THR A 53 37.34 31.47 39.93
CA THR A 53 37.51 31.63 41.38
C THR A 53 38.95 32.06 41.67
N ASP A 54 39.12 33.21 42.30
CA ASP A 54 40.40 33.87 42.68
C ASP A 54 41.21 33.10 43.76
N GLU A 55 40.75 31.89 44.10
CA GLU A 55 41.38 30.99 45.04
C GLU A 55 42.18 29.98 44.21
N TYR A 56 43.49 29.86 44.48
CA TYR A 56 44.39 28.95 43.77
C TYR A 56 44.02 27.49 44.10
N VAL A 57 42.90 27.01 43.53
CA VAL A 57 42.48 25.63 43.59
C VAL A 57 43.27 24.90 42.51
N PRO A 58 44.19 23.98 42.87
CA PRO A 58 44.92 23.22 41.86
C PRO A 58 43.89 22.49 41.00
N LEU A 59 43.98 22.67 39.67
CA LEU A 59 43.10 21.95 38.76
C LEU A 59 43.21 20.45 39.10
N PRO A 60 42.09 19.76 39.36
CA PRO A 60 42.14 18.32 39.57
C PRO A 60 42.86 17.70 38.37
N SER A 61 43.88 16.88 38.62
CA SER A 61 44.71 16.26 37.58
C SER A 61 43.91 15.44 36.56
N ASN A 62 42.65 15.17 36.87
CA ASN A 62 41.73 14.35 36.11
C ASN A 62 40.57 15.22 35.57
N LEU A 63 40.89 16.34 34.89
CA LEU A 63 39.86 17.08 34.18
C LEU A 63 39.14 16.13 33.21
N PRO A 64 37.80 16.01 33.26
CA PRO A 64 37.10 15.30 32.21
C PRO A 64 37.48 15.94 30.87
N PRO A 65 37.68 15.16 29.79
CA PRO A 65 38.03 15.72 28.50
C PRO A 65 36.96 16.72 28.05
N ILE A 66 37.38 17.90 27.58
CA ILE A 66 36.47 18.87 26.97
C ILE A 66 35.91 18.19 25.72
N ILE A 67 34.59 18.04 25.63
CA ILE A 67 33.98 17.66 24.35
C ILE A 67 34.26 18.81 23.37
N GLU A 68 35.20 18.55 22.46
CA GLU A 68 35.58 19.48 21.40
C GLU A 68 34.42 19.66 20.42
N LEU A 69 34.28 20.87 19.90
CA LEU A 69 33.30 21.19 18.85
C LEU A 69 33.50 20.28 17.62
N GLU A 70 34.75 19.91 17.35
CA GLU A 70 35.13 19.00 16.28
C GLU A 70 34.52 17.60 16.46
N LEU A 71 34.58 17.05 17.68
CA LEU A 71 33.98 15.74 18.00
C LEU A 71 32.45 15.76 17.87
N ILE A 72 31.79 16.88 18.19
CA ILE A 72 30.34 17.03 18.05
C ILE A 72 29.96 17.00 16.57
N GLU A 73 30.68 17.75 15.73
CA GLU A 73 30.42 17.77 14.29
C GLU A 73 30.72 16.42 13.62
N GLU A 74 31.77 15.72 14.06
CA GLU A 74 32.04 14.34 13.62
C GLU A 74 30.90 13.39 14.02
N THR A 75 30.41 13.50 15.26
CA THR A 75 29.30 12.68 15.75
C THR A 75 28.01 12.96 14.98
N LYS A 76 27.68 14.23 14.72
CA LYS A 76 26.53 14.64 13.90
C LYS A 76 26.61 14.05 12.49
N LYS A 77 27.78 14.12 11.86
CA LYS A 77 28.01 13.55 10.52
C LYS A 77 27.84 12.04 10.52
N ARG A 78 28.39 11.33 11.52
CA ARG A 78 28.19 9.89 11.68
C ARG A 78 26.71 9.53 11.87
N LEU A 79 25.99 10.27 12.71
CA LEU A 79 24.54 10.07 12.90
C LEU A 79 23.80 10.24 11.57
N MET A 80 24.08 11.30 10.81
CA MET A 80 23.45 11.52 9.49
C MET A 80 23.67 10.33 8.55
N VAL A 81 24.90 9.79 8.47
CA VAL A 81 25.21 8.63 7.63
C VAL A 81 24.46 7.38 8.10
N VAL A 82 24.40 7.11 9.41
CA VAL A 82 23.68 5.96 9.97
C VAL A 82 22.18 6.07 9.70
N LEU A 83 21.57 7.24 9.94
CA LEU A 83 20.15 7.48 9.69
C LEU A 83 19.81 7.35 8.19
N ALA A 84 20.67 7.85 7.30
CA ALA A 84 20.52 7.68 5.86
C ALA A 84 20.60 6.19 5.45
N GLY A 85 21.56 5.44 6.02
CA GLY A 85 21.69 4.00 5.81
C GLY A 85 20.47 3.22 6.27
N ILE A 86 19.92 3.53 7.45
CA ILE A 86 18.70 2.92 7.97
C ILE A 86 17.50 3.21 7.05
N ASN A 87 17.31 4.45 6.60
CA ASN A 87 16.23 4.78 5.67
C ASN A 87 16.38 4.05 4.34
N GLY A 88 17.61 3.94 3.81
CA GLY A 88 17.88 3.15 2.61
C GLY A 88 17.54 1.67 2.80
N GLY A 89 17.89 1.10 3.95
CA GLY A 89 17.53 -0.27 4.32
C GLY A 89 16.02 -0.48 4.40
N ILE A 90 15.29 0.43 5.07
CA ILE A 90 13.83 0.42 5.15
C ILE A 90 13.21 0.50 3.75
N LEU A 91 13.68 1.41 2.90
CA LEU A 91 13.18 1.58 1.54
C LEU A 91 13.30 0.29 0.72
N ILE A 92 14.46 -0.35 0.76
CA ILE A 92 14.71 -1.60 0.02
C ILE A 92 13.84 -2.72 0.60
N LEU A 93 13.87 -2.90 1.93
CA LEU A 93 13.16 -3.97 2.62
C LEU A 93 11.65 -3.90 2.36
N PHE A 94 11.04 -2.75 2.62
CA PHE A 94 9.60 -2.56 2.42
C PHE A 94 9.21 -2.50 0.95
N GLY A 95 10.09 -2.04 0.05
CA GLY A 95 9.87 -2.13 -1.39
C GLY A 95 9.78 -3.57 -1.88
N VAL A 96 10.72 -4.42 -1.48
CA VAL A 96 10.72 -5.85 -1.83
C VAL A 96 9.53 -6.57 -1.21
N LEU A 97 9.34 -6.42 0.11
CA LEU A 97 8.25 -7.07 0.83
C LEU A 97 6.88 -6.62 0.32
N GLY A 98 6.68 -5.31 0.13
CA GLY A 98 5.43 -4.76 -0.40
C GLY A 98 5.12 -5.31 -1.79
N TYR A 99 6.12 -5.33 -2.69
CA TYR A 99 5.95 -5.85 -4.04
C TYR A 99 5.61 -7.33 -4.08
N PHE A 100 6.18 -8.13 -3.18
CA PHE A 100 5.89 -9.55 -3.05
C PHE A 100 4.49 -9.79 -2.48
N LEU A 101 4.13 -9.14 -1.36
CA LEU A 101 2.82 -9.30 -0.72
C LEU A 101 1.68 -8.86 -1.64
N ALA A 102 1.80 -7.71 -2.30
CA ALA A 102 0.77 -7.21 -3.20
C ALA A 102 0.51 -8.18 -4.37
N GLY A 103 1.54 -8.88 -4.86
CA GLY A 103 1.36 -9.92 -5.87
C GLY A 103 0.58 -11.12 -5.32
N ARG A 104 0.88 -11.54 -4.08
CA ARG A 104 0.22 -12.70 -3.46
C ARG A 104 -1.25 -12.42 -3.10
N THR A 105 -1.59 -11.19 -2.70
CA THR A 105 -2.96 -10.82 -2.34
C THR A 105 -3.84 -10.53 -3.55
N LEU A 106 -3.28 -9.99 -4.64
CA LEU A 106 -4.05 -9.70 -5.87
C LEU A 106 -4.34 -10.94 -6.71
N ARG A 107 -3.52 -12.00 -6.60
CA ARG A 107 -3.71 -13.23 -7.37
C ARG A 107 -5.10 -13.88 -7.19
N PRO A 108 -5.58 -14.17 -5.98
CA PRO A 108 -6.91 -14.77 -5.81
C PRO A 108 -8.03 -13.85 -6.29
N ILE A 109 -7.87 -12.53 -6.15
CA ILE A 109 -8.85 -11.55 -6.66
C ILE A 109 -8.92 -11.64 -8.19
N GLN A 110 -7.78 -11.77 -8.86
CA GLN A 110 -7.74 -11.95 -10.30
C GLN A 110 -8.42 -13.26 -10.72
N GLU A 111 -8.09 -14.37 -10.06
CA GLU A 111 -8.70 -15.68 -10.33
C GLU A 111 -10.23 -15.62 -10.17
N MET A 112 -10.75 -15.02 -9.09
CA MET A 112 -12.19 -14.84 -8.88
C MET A 112 -12.87 -13.96 -9.95
N VAL A 113 -12.20 -12.90 -10.40
CA VAL A 113 -12.74 -12.01 -11.45
C VAL A 113 -12.78 -12.73 -12.79
N ASP A 114 -11.75 -13.53 -13.10
CA ASP A 114 -11.69 -14.31 -14.33
C ASP A 114 -12.80 -15.39 -14.32
N GLU A 115 -13.00 -16.10 -13.21
CA GLU A 115 -14.10 -17.06 -13.02
C GLU A 115 -15.48 -16.38 -13.14
N GLN A 116 -15.66 -15.21 -12.54
CA GLN A 116 -16.91 -14.45 -12.63
C GLN A 116 -17.23 -14.04 -14.08
N ASN A 117 -16.22 -13.57 -14.83
CA ASN A 117 -16.38 -13.20 -16.23
C ASN A 117 -16.76 -14.42 -17.09
N GLN A 118 -16.14 -15.57 -16.82
CA GLN A 118 -16.48 -16.82 -17.50
C GLN A 118 -17.91 -17.25 -17.18
N PHE A 119 -18.31 -17.24 -15.92
CA PHE A 119 -19.68 -17.56 -15.51
C PHE A 119 -20.72 -16.65 -16.19
N ILE A 120 -20.48 -15.34 -16.23
CA ILE A 120 -21.39 -14.38 -16.89
C ILE A 120 -21.47 -14.67 -18.40
N SER A 121 -20.34 -15.00 -19.03
CA SER A 121 -20.29 -15.37 -20.44
C SER A 121 -21.11 -16.64 -20.71
N ASP A 122 -20.88 -17.68 -19.92
CA ASP A 122 -21.54 -18.97 -20.07
C ASP A 122 -23.05 -18.84 -19.83
N ALA A 123 -23.47 -18.15 -18.76
CA ALA A 123 -24.87 -17.85 -18.50
C ALA A 123 -25.50 -17.04 -19.66
N SER A 124 -24.77 -16.08 -20.23
CA SER A 124 -25.26 -15.30 -21.38
C SER A 124 -25.46 -16.18 -22.62
N HIS A 125 -24.59 -17.17 -22.84
CA HIS A 125 -24.71 -18.13 -23.93
C HIS A 125 -25.89 -19.08 -23.72
N GLU A 126 -26.05 -19.61 -22.51
CA GLU A 126 -27.15 -20.50 -22.16
C GLU A 126 -28.51 -19.80 -22.24
N LEU A 127 -28.59 -18.52 -21.87
CA LEU A 127 -29.82 -17.72 -21.98
C LEU A 127 -30.12 -17.29 -23.42
N ARG A 128 -29.10 -17.04 -24.26
CA ARG A 128 -29.29 -16.56 -25.63
C ARG A 128 -30.04 -17.58 -26.50
N THR A 129 -29.73 -18.86 -26.32
CA THR A 129 -30.31 -19.95 -27.11
C THR A 129 -31.84 -20.05 -26.96
N PRO A 130 -32.39 -20.22 -25.75
CA PRO A 130 -33.84 -20.28 -25.54
C PRO A 130 -34.54 -18.96 -25.88
N LEU A 131 -33.91 -17.80 -25.62
CA LEU A 131 -34.49 -16.51 -26.05
C LEU A 131 -34.56 -16.38 -27.57
N THR A 132 -33.57 -16.90 -28.30
CA THR A 132 -33.58 -16.90 -29.77
C THR A 132 -34.62 -17.87 -30.30
N SER A 133 -34.76 -19.05 -29.69
CA SER A 133 -35.83 -20.02 -30.00
C SER A 133 -37.21 -19.39 -29.82
N LEU A 134 -37.47 -18.82 -28.63
CA LEU A 134 -38.73 -18.17 -28.30
C LEU A 134 -39.08 -17.03 -29.27
N LYS A 135 -38.09 -16.18 -29.59
CA LYS A 135 -38.23 -15.10 -30.58
C LYS A 135 -38.57 -15.63 -31.96
N SER A 136 -37.86 -16.68 -32.41
CA SER A 136 -38.10 -17.29 -33.72
C SER A 136 -39.52 -17.88 -33.81
N SER A 137 -39.99 -18.59 -32.79
CA SER A 137 -41.34 -19.17 -32.77
C SER A 137 -42.42 -18.08 -32.81
N MET A 138 -42.21 -16.96 -32.11
CA MET A 138 -43.10 -15.79 -32.19
C MET A 138 -43.09 -15.13 -33.58
N GLU A 139 -41.91 -14.96 -34.20
CA GLU A 139 -41.80 -14.40 -35.54
C GLU A 139 -42.50 -15.26 -36.60
N VAL A 140 -42.43 -16.59 -36.48
CA VAL A 140 -43.15 -17.53 -37.36
C VAL A 140 -44.66 -17.36 -37.21
N TYR A 141 -45.17 -17.33 -35.99
CA TYR A 141 -46.61 -17.14 -35.72
C TYR A 141 -47.13 -15.79 -36.27
N LEU A 142 -46.38 -14.70 -36.06
CA LEU A 142 -46.74 -13.37 -36.55
C LEU A 142 -46.72 -13.25 -38.08
N ARG A 143 -46.01 -14.14 -38.77
CA ARG A 143 -45.91 -14.15 -40.24
C ARG A 143 -47.00 -14.97 -40.90
N ASP A 144 -47.73 -15.79 -40.15
CA ASP A 144 -48.87 -16.53 -40.66
C ASP A 144 -50.02 -15.56 -41.05
N ARG A 145 -50.68 -15.82 -42.18
CA ARG A 145 -51.79 -15.00 -42.68
C ARG A 145 -53.14 -15.37 -42.07
N HIS A 146 -53.27 -16.56 -41.48
CA HIS A 146 -54.50 -17.01 -40.84
C HIS A 146 -54.24 -17.68 -39.47
N PRO A 147 -53.58 -16.97 -38.53
CA PRO A 147 -53.20 -17.56 -37.25
C PRO A 147 -54.44 -17.98 -36.44
N THR A 148 -54.39 -19.17 -35.84
CA THR A 148 -55.47 -19.69 -35.02
C THR A 148 -55.24 -19.43 -33.53
N MET A 149 -56.32 -19.25 -32.77
CA MET A 149 -56.24 -19.15 -31.30
C MET A 149 -55.62 -20.38 -30.63
N ARG A 150 -55.68 -21.55 -31.29
CA ARG A 150 -55.06 -22.79 -30.79
C ARG A 150 -53.54 -22.72 -30.90
N GLU A 151 -53.00 -22.23 -32.02
CA GLU A 151 -51.55 -22.04 -32.22
C GLU A 151 -51.00 -20.99 -31.25
N ALA A 152 -51.73 -19.88 -31.05
CA ALA A 152 -51.36 -18.87 -30.06
C ALA A 152 -51.19 -19.46 -28.65
N LYS A 153 -52.13 -20.33 -28.25
CA LYS A 153 -52.11 -20.99 -26.94
C LYS A 153 -50.98 -22.02 -26.82
N SER A 154 -50.68 -22.74 -27.90
CA SER A 154 -49.54 -23.68 -27.96
C SER A 154 -48.21 -22.94 -27.81
N LEU A 155 -48.01 -21.86 -28.58
CA LEU A 155 -46.82 -21.02 -28.52
C LEU A 155 -46.60 -20.44 -27.12
N MET A 156 -47.67 -19.99 -26.45
CA MET A 156 -47.57 -19.46 -25.09
C MET A 156 -47.15 -20.54 -24.08
N ASN A 157 -47.66 -21.77 -24.22
CA ASN A 157 -47.27 -22.88 -23.37
C ASN A 157 -45.80 -23.29 -23.60
N GLU A 158 -45.37 -23.38 -24.86
CA GLU A 158 -43.97 -23.65 -25.20
C GLU A 158 -43.04 -22.57 -24.63
N GLY A 159 -43.44 -21.30 -24.70
CA GLY A 159 -42.68 -20.20 -24.10
C GLY A 159 -42.59 -20.28 -22.57
N ILE A 160 -43.67 -20.68 -21.89
CA ILE A 160 -43.65 -20.92 -20.45
C ILE A 160 -42.70 -22.08 -20.10
N ASP A 161 -42.72 -23.17 -20.88
CA ASP A 161 -41.84 -24.30 -20.67
C ASP A 161 -40.36 -23.93 -20.90
N GLU A 162 -40.07 -23.10 -21.89
CA GLU A 162 -38.71 -22.61 -22.17
C GLU A 162 -38.20 -21.70 -21.05
N VAL A 163 -39.07 -20.87 -20.45
CA VAL A 163 -38.74 -20.07 -19.26
C VAL A 163 -38.53 -20.95 -18.02
N ASN A 164 -39.34 -21.98 -17.83
CA ASN A 164 -39.19 -22.92 -16.70
C ASN A 164 -37.87 -23.70 -16.78
N LYS A 165 -37.34 -23.96 -17.98
CA LYS A 165 -36.02 -24.59 -18.16
C LYS A 165 -34.84 -23.70 -17.76
N LEU A 166 -35.06 -22.39 -17.59
CA LEU A 166 -34.04 -21.42 -17.22
C LEU A 166 -34.02 -21.08 -15.72
N GLN A 167 -34.98 -21.60 -14.94
CA GLN A 167 -35.07 -21.45 -13.48
C GLN A 167 -34.41 -22.62 -12.76
#